data_AF-A0A1H3S1W8-F1
#
_entry.id   AF-A0A1H3S1W8-F1
#
_cell.length_a   1.000
_cell.length_b   1.000
_cell.length_c   1.000
_cell.angle_alpha   90.00
_cell.angle_beta   90.00
_cell.angle_gamma   90.00
#
_symmetry.space_group_name_H-M   'P 1'
#
loop_
_entity.id
_entity.type
_entity.pdbx_description
1 polymer ?
#
loop_
_entity_poly.entity_id
_entity_poly.type
_entity_poly.pdbx_seq_one_letter_code
_entity_poly.pdbx_strand_id
1 'polypeptide(L)' 'MSVKLQKVNGLEFAVRDLSLAEAGRHQIRLAEHEMPGLMATRKEYAGSQPLKGAR' A
#
# COMPACT_ATOMS: atom_id res chain seq x y z
N MET A 1 -11.53 -9.28 19.78
CA MET A 1 -11.11 -7.88 19.99
C MET A 1 -11.58 -7.07 18.77
N SER A 2 -12.52 -6.15 18.96
CA SER A 2 -13.02 -5.30 17.87
C SER A 2 -11.96 -4.25 17.53
N VAL A 3 -11.47 -4.27 16.29
CA VAL A 3 -10.57 -3.22 15.80
C VAL A 3 -11.42 -1.97 15.58
N LYS A 4 -11.26 -0.99 16.48
CA LYS A 4 -11.97 0.30 16.38
C LYS A 4 -11.40 1.13 15.24
N LEU A 5 -12.25 1.98 14.66
CA LEU A 5 -11.82 3.00 13.71
C LEU A 5 -10.82 3.94 14.39
N GLN A 6 -9.67 4.12 13.75
CA GLN A 6 -8.56 4.98 14.17
C GLN A 6 -8.35 6.07 13.13
N LYS A 7 -7.87 7.23 13.57
CA LYS A 7 -7.54 8.37 12.70
C LYS A 7 -6.14 8.89 13.02
N VAL A 8 -5.23 8.81 12.05
CA VAL A 8 -3.83 9.31 12.16
C VAL A 8 -3.51 10.12 10.92
N ASN A 9 -2.96 11.33 11.08
CA ASN A 9 -2.62 12.25 9.98
C ASN A 9 -3.78 12.48 8.98
N GLY A 10 -5.03 12.48 9.47
CA GLY A 10 -6.23 12.63 8.64
C GLY A 10 -6.69 11.37 7.90
N LEU A 11 -5.95 10.26 8.00
CA LEU A 11 -6.32 8.96 7.42
C LEU A 11 -7.11 8.13 8.42
N GLU A 12 -8.25 7.61 7.97
CA GLU A 12 -9.13 6.74 8.75
C GLU A 12 -8.90 5.29 8.37
N PHE A 13 -8.65 4.43 9.36
CA PHE A 13 -8.35 3.01 9.15
C PHE A 13 -8.75 2.17 10.36
N ALA A 14 -8.87 0.85 10.18
CA ALA A 14 -9.10 -0.10 11.26
C ALA A 14 -8.18 -1.32 11.07
N VAL A 15 -6.93 -1.21 11.55
CA VAL A 15 -5.94 -2.29 11.51
C VAL A 15 -5.60 -2.78 12.92
N ARG A 16 -5.18 -4.04 13.04
CA ARG A 16 -4.90 -4.68 14.33
C ARG A 16 -3.78 -3.98 15.11
N ASP A 17 -2.67 -3.67 14.44
CA ASP A 17 -1.47 -3.13 15.07
C ASP A 17 -0.62 -2.37 14.04
N LEU A 18 -0.40 -1.07 14.26
CA LEU A 18 0.43 -0.22 13.40
C LEU A 18 1.93 -0.44 13.56
N SER A 19 2.39 -1.00 14.68
CA SER A 19 3.82 -1.26 14.91
C SER A 19 4.40 -2.28 13.91
N LEU A 20 3.54 -3.09 13.29
CA LEU A 20 3.91 -4.06 12.27
C LEU A 20 4.21 -3.45 10.89
N ALA A 21 4.09 -2.13 10.73
CA ALA A 21 4.30 -1.45 9.46
C ALA A 21 5.68 -1.75 8.85
N GLU A 22 6.75 -1.73 9.65
CA GLU A 22 8.11 -1.98 9.15
C GLU A 22 8.26 -3.42 8.60
N ALA A 23 7.85 -4.42 9.37
CA ALA A 23 7.87 -5.81 8.95
C ALA A 23 7.00 -6.03 7.70
N GLY A 24 5.80 -5.45 7.67
CA GLY A 24 4.91 -5.50 6.50
C GLY A 24 5.54 -4.86 5.26
N ARG A 25 6.24 -3.72 5.39
CA ARG A 25 6.97 -3.08 4.30
C ARG A 25 8.14 -3.91 3.80
N HIS A 26 8.78 -4.72 4.64
CA HIS A 26 9.79 -5.68 4.18
C HIS A 26 9.16 -6.79 3.33
N GLN A 27 8.04 -7.36 3.77
CA GLN A 27 7.32 -8.39 3.01
C GLN A 27 6.80 -7.88 1.67
N ILE A 28 6.28 -6.63 1.61
CA ILE A 28 5.86 -6.01 0.35
C ILE A 28 7.03 -5.91 -0.63
N ARG A 29 8.22 -5.49 -0.17
CA ARG A 29 9.41 -5.42 -1.04
C ARG A 29 9.82 -6.80 -1.58
N LEU A 30 9.76 -7.84 -0.75
CA LEU A 30 10.00 -9.21 -1.21
C LEU A 30 8.97 -9.63 -2.27
N ALA A 31 7.68 -9.33 -2.04
CA ALA A 31 6.63 -9.61 -3.02
C ALA A 31 6.80 -8.84 -4.33
N GLU A 32 7.35 -7.61 -4.32
CA GLU A 32 7.63 -6.85 -5.54
C GLU A 32 8.62 -7.57 -6.47
N HIS A 33 9.59 -8.33 -5.92
CA HIS A 33 10.50 -9.17 -6.72
C HIS A 33 9.77 -10.35 -7.40
N GLU A 34 8.73 -10.87 -6.76
CA GLU A 34 7.89 -11.97 -7.27
C GLU A 34 6.72 -11.49 -8.15
N MET A 35 6.60 -10.17 -8.38
CA MET A 35 5.52 -9.56 -9.16
C MET A 35 6.04 -8.70 -10.33
N PRO A 36 6.84 -9.26 -11.26
CA PRO A 36 7.49 -8.50 -12.32
C PRO A 36 6.50 -7.78 -13.24
N GLY A 37 5.35 -8.40 -13.54
CA GLY A 37 4.31 -7.79 -14.37
C GLY A 37 3.74 -6.51 -13.74
N LEU A 38 3.39 -6.55 -12.45
CA LEU A 38 2.88 -5.38 -11.74
C LEU A 38 3.93 -4.26 -11.67
N MET A 39 5.20 -4.61 -11.44
CA MET A 39 6.28 -3.62 -11.40
C MET A 39 6.53 -3.00 -12.77
N ALA A 40 6.44 -3.78 -13.85
CA ALA A 40 6.53 -3.28 -15.22
C ALA A 40 5.40 -2.29 -15.52
N THR A 41 4.14 -2.62 -15.19
CA THR A 41 2.99 -1.72 -15.36
C THR A 41 3.17 -0.42 -14.57
N ARG A 42 3.64 -0.50 -13.31
CA ARG A 42 3.95 0.69 -12.51
C ARG A 42 4.98 1.59 -13.20
N LYS A 43 6.05 1.01 -13.77
CA LYS A 43 7.10 1.75 -14.48
C LYS A 43 6.59 2.40 -15.76
N GLU A 44 5.82 1.66 -16.56
CA GLU A 44 5.28 2.12 -17.85
C GLU A 44 4.36 3.34 -17.69
N TYR A 45 3.44 3.30 -16.72
CA TYR A 45 2.41 4.33 -16.55
C TYR A 45 2.75 5.39 -15.49
N ALA A 46 3.98 5.39 -14.95
CA ALA A 46 4.41 6.35 -13.94
C ALA A 46 4.29 7.82 -14.42
N GLY A 47 4.56 8.09 -15.69
CA GLY A 47 4.49 9.46 -16.24
C GLY A 47 3.07 9.91 -16.60
N SER A 48 2.27 9.02 -17.19
CA SER A 48 0.94 9.37 -17.70
C SER A 48 -0.13 9.44 -16.62
N GLN A 49 0.09 8.82 -15.45
CA GLN A 49 -0.83 8.84 -14.31
C GLN A 49 -2.28 8.54 -14.73
N PRO A 50 -2.54 7.42 -15.44
CA PRO A 50 -3.83 7.16 -16.09
C PRO A 50 -5.00 7.02 -15.11
N LEU A 51 -4.71 6.75 -13.84
CA LEU A 51 -5.71 6.61 -12.76
C LEU A 51 -5.97 7.93 -12.01
N LYS A 52 -5.41 9.06 -12.46
CA LYS A 52 -5.62 10.36 -11.81
C LYS A 52 -7.11 10.71 -11.81
N GLY A 53 -7.69 10.79 -10.61
CA GLY A 53 -9.11 11.13 -10.40
C GLY A 53 -10.02 9.93 -10.14
N ALA A 54 -9.53 8.69 -10.28
CA ALA A 54 -10.28 7.50 -9.89
C ALA A 54 -10.49 7.48 -8.36
N ARG A 55 -11.70 7.09 -7.90
CA ARG A 55 -12.06 6.91 -6.48
C ARG A 55 -12.96 5.70 -6.30
#